data_AF-A0A832AYD9-F1
#
_entry.id   AF-A0A832AYD9-F1
#
_cell.length_a   1.000
_cell.length_b   1.000
_cell.length_c   1.000
_cell.angle_alpha   90.00
_cell.angle_beta   90.00
_cell.angle_gamma   90.00
#
_symmetry.space_group_name_H-M   'P 1'
#
loop_
_entity.id
_entity.type
_entity.pdbx_description
1 polymer ?
#
loop_
_entity_poly.entity_id
_entity_poly.type
_entity_poly.pdbx_seq_one_letter_code
_entity_poly.pdbx_strand_id
1 'polypeptide(L)'
;MREESPLESILSSLSNKTRIEILKLINREGPLSFTEIMEKLQMDPKIHAGKFGYHLKMLSESGLIASDESSGKYYLTSLGQEVSNFVYNIEDFVCKEKSEMLVRTSSLTIEPFDRKKIVEALVREANMPRRLADTISKEAEERLKKSQIRYLTAALIREFVNAILLEKGLEEYRHVLTRLGQPVYDVTITIKNTSKLGDPSPEIIHSIAGDAVLEEYMLLKVLPRTIADAHLCGMIHLNNANYWVLRPANIFHDIRPIISSKMSINDLVLPYPNKPLTFREVLFLINALLRQTMGYVSFTQSIPFFNVFLAPFAKGLDEENIKKLLKETIFNLNLLLGSHIPKVSFELEFGIPNFLENVKCIGLDGK
;
A
#
# COMPACT_ATOMS: atom_id res chain seq x y z
N MET A 1 -38.80 -35.01 18.98
CA MET A 1 -37.73 -34.05 19.35
C MET A 1 -38.18 -32.70 18.84
N ARG A 2 -38.29 -31.66 19.69
CA ARG A 2 -38.57 -30.30 19.20
C ARG A 2 -37.30 -29.83 18.51
N GLU A 3 -37.39 -29.44 17.23
CA GLU A 3 -36.29 -28.73 16.55
C GLU A 3 -36.02 -27.45 17.34
N GLU A 4 -34.78 -27.26 17.82
CA GLU A 4 -34.37 -26.02 18.49
C GLU A 4 -34.59 -24.85 17.52
N SER A 5 -35.14 -23.74 18.04
CA SER A 5 -35.33 -22.54 17.22
C SER A 5 -33.96 -22.05 16.72
N PRO A 6 -33.83 -21.59 15.45
CA PRO A 6 -32.58 -21.03 14.94
C PRO A 6 -31.99 -19.94 15.85
N LEU A 7 -32.84 -19.16 16.51
CA LEU A 7 -32.42 -18.15 17.47
C LEU A 7 -31.84 -18.75 18.76
N GLU A 8 -32.40 -19.86 19.26
CA GLU A 8 -31.91 -20.54 20.47
C GLU A 8 -30.50 -21.12 20.24
N SER A 9 -30.26 -21.69 19.06
CA SER A 9 -28.93 -22.19 18.65
C SER A 9 -27.88 -21.08 18.58
N ILE A 10 -28.25 -19.90 18.05
CA ILE A 10 -27.37 -18.73 18.01
C ILE A 10 -27.06 -18.25 19.43
N LEU A 11 -28.08 -18.05 20.28
CA LEU A 11 -27.89 -17.57 21.65
C LEU A 11 -27.08 -18.56 22.50
N SER A 12 -27.31 -19.87 22.33
CA SER A 12 -26.51 -20.93 22.97
C SER A 12 -25.04 -20.89 22.51
N SER A 13 -24.80 -20.63 21.22
CA SER A 13 -23.45 -20.45 20.69
C SER A 13 -22.77 -19.20 21.28
N LEU A 14 -23.49 -18.11 21.48
CA LEU A 14 -22.96 -16.88 22.09
C LEU A 14 -22.74 -16.96 23.60
N SER A 15 -23.36 -17.92 24.30
CA SER A 15 -23.20 -18.05 25.77
C SER A 15 -21.77 -18.36 26.26
N ASN A 16 -20.85 -18.70 25.35
CA ASN A 16 -19.46 -19.02 25.68
C ASN A 16 -18.49 -17.93 25.22
N LYS A 17 -17.67 -17.43 26.16
CA LYS A 17 -16.68 -16.38 25.91
C LYS A 17 -15.74 -16.70 24.74
N THR A 18 -15.21 -17.92 24.65
CA THR A 18 -14.27 -18.29 23.58
C THR A 18 -14.91 -18.17 22.20
N ARG A 19 -16.18 -18.56 22.06
CA ARG A 19 -16.91 -18.45 20.78
C ARG A 19 -17.16 -17.01 20.38
N ILE A 20 -17.46 -16.13 21.34
CA ILE A 20 -17.53 -14.67 21.10
C ILE A 20 -16.17 -14.13 20.61
N GLU A 21 -15.07 -14.49 21.28
CA GLU A 21 -13.74 -14.03 20.89
C GLU A 21 -13.33 -14.52 19.49
N ILE A 22 -13.68 -15.77 19.12
CA ILE A 22 -13.47 -16.28 17.76
C ILE A 22 -14.22 -15.43 16.73
N LEU A 23 -15.52 -15.16 16.96
CA LEU A 23 -16.33 -14.35 16.04
C LEU A 23 -15.74 -12.94 15.84
N LYS A 24 -15.37 -12.28 16.94
CA LYS A 24 -14.74 -10.96 16.91
C LYS A 24 -13.39 -10.96 16.20
N LEU A 25 -12.59 -12.00 16.41
CA LEU A 25 -11.28 -12.13 15.79
C LEU A 25 -11.40 -12.28 14.27
N ILE A 26 -12.27 -13.17 13.80
CA ILE A 26 -12.50 -13.38 12.36
C ILE A 26 -13.11 -12.11 11.74
N ASN A 27 -13.99 -11.40 12.46
CA ASN A 27 -14.53 -10.10 12.02
C ASN A 27 -13.43 -9.05 11.81
N ARG A 28 -12.44 -8.99 12.72
CA ARG A 28 -11.33 -8.02 12.66
C ARG A 28 -10.31 -8.36 11.58
N GLU A 29 -9.87 -9.61 11.54
CA GLU A 29 -8.68 -10.04 10.79
C GLU A 29 -9.04 -10.63 9.42
N GLY A 30 -10.32 -10.87 9.16
CA GLY A 30 -10.77 -11.61 7.99
C GLY A 30 -10.62 -13.13 8.16
N PRO A 31 -10.62 -13.89 7.05
CA PRO A 31 -10.57 -15.36 7.10
C PRO A 31 -9.29 -15.89 7.75
N LEU A 32 -9.41 -16.80 8.73
CA LEU A 32 -8.29 -17.37 9.49
C LEU A 32 -8.37 -18.90 9.58
N SER A 33 -7.22 -19.57 9.52
CA SER A 33 -7.09 -21.00 9.76
C SER A 33 -7.22 -21.36 11.25
N PHE A 34 -7.46 -22.65 11.53
CA PHE A 34 -7.53 -23.17 12.90
C PHE A 34 -6.32 -22.77 13.77
N THR A 35 -5.11 -22.89 13.22
CA THR A 35 -3.86 -22.57 13.91
C THR A 35 -3.68 -21.07 14.15
N GLU A 36 -4.01 -20.24 13.15
CA GLU A 36 -3.94 -18.78 13.28
C GLU A 36 -4.90 -18.25 14.36
N ILE A 37 -6.10 -18.83 14.46
CA ILE A 37 -7.06 -18.45 15.52
C ILE A 37 -6.53 -18.84 16.90
N MET A 38 -6.02 -20.07 17.07
CA MET A 38 -5.46 -20.52 18.36
C MET A 38 -4.28 -19.66 18.82
N GLU A 39 -3.37 -19.32 17.91
CA GLU A 39 -2.20 -18.48 18.20
C GLU A 39 -2.62 -17.07 18.62
N LYS A 40 -3.53 -16.44 17.86
CA LYS A 40 -4.02 -15.08 18.15
C LYS A 40 -4.84 -15.00 19.43
N LEU A 41 -5.50 -16.09 19.83
CA LEU A 41 -6.19 -16.21 21.13
C LEU A 41 -5.28 -16.68 22.28
N GLN A 42 -3.97 -16.85 22.02
CA GLN A 42 -2.97 -17.31 22.99
C GLN A 42 -3.34 -18.63 23.68
N MET A 43 -3.98 -19.55 22.95
CA MET A 43 -4.37 -20.86 23.48
C MET A 43 -3.26 -21.89 23.23
N ASP A 44 -2.90 -22.67 24.26
CA ASP A 44 -1.94 -23.77 24.12
C ASP A 44 -2.50 -24.88 23.20
N PRO A 45 -1.87 -25.16 22.04
CA PRO A 45 -2.31 -26.19 21.10
C PRO A 45 -2.32 -27.60 21.68
N LYS A 46 -1.44 -27.92 22.64
CA LYS A 46 -1.34 -29.26 23.23
C LYS A 46 -2.47 -29.54 24.22
N ILE A 47 -3.00 -28.51 24.85
CA ILE A 47 -3.99 -28.62 25.92
C ILE A 47 -5.41 -28.36 25.39
N HIS A 48 -5.56 -27.44 24.43
CA HIS A 48 -6.87 -26.88 24.09
C HIS A 48 -7.40 -27.27 22.70
N ALA A 49 -6.62 -27.93 21.84
CA ALA A 49 -7.01 -28.21 20.45
C ALA A 49 -8.35 -28.96 20.31
N GLY A 50 -8.59 -30.02 21.10
CA GLY A 50 -9.83 -30.79 21.03
C GLY A 50 -11.08 -29.99 21.44
N LYS A 51 -10.95 -29.18 22.50
CA LYS A 51 -12.03 -28.29 22.98
C LYS A 51 -12.24 -27.10 22.03
N PHE A 52 -11.18 -26.65 21.38
CA PHE A 52 -11.22 -25.56 20.42
C PHE A 52 -11.93 -25.96 19.11
N GLY A 53 -11.67 -27.17 18.60
CA GLY A 53 -12.43 -27.72 17.46
C GLY A 53 -13.93 -27.83 17.73
N TYR A 54 -14.32 -28.14 18.96
CA TYR A 54 -15.72 -28.13 19.37
C TYR A 54 -16.34 -26.72 19.30
N HIS A 55 -15.61 -25.67 19.68
CA HIS A 55 -16.09 -24.29 19.56
C HIS A 55 -16.35 -23.86 18.11
N LEU A 56 -15.44 -24.20 17.20
CA LEU A 56 -15.61 -23.92 15.77
C LEU A 56 -16.79 -24.71 15.18
N LYS A 57 -16.91 -26.00 15.52
CA LYS A 57 -18.03 -26.83 15.08
C LYS A 57 -19.38 -26.23 15.48
N MET A 58 -19.53 -25.82 16.74
CA MET A 58 -20.77 -25.18 17.23
C MET A 58 -21.07 -23.85 16.51
N LEU A 59 -20.05 -23.04 16.22
CA LEU A 59 -20.21 -21.80 15.47
C LEU A 59 -20.59 -22.06 13.99
N SER A 60 -20.11 -23.15 13.40
CA SER A 60 -20.50 -23.57 12.05
C SER A 60 -21.92 -24.15 12.00
N GLU A 61 -22.29 -24.99 12.98
CA GLU A 61 -23.64 -25.57 13.08
C GLU A 61 -24.71 -24.50 13.35
N SER A 62 -24.37 -23.43 14.05
CA SER A 62 -25.24 -22.25 14.22
C SER A 62 -25.22 -21.28 13.04
N GLY A 63 -24.49 -21.59 11.97
CA GLY A 63 -24.41 -20.80 10.75
C GLY A 63 -23.70 -19.46 10.91
N LEU A 64 -22.92 -19.25 11.99
CA LEU A 64 -22.21 -18.00 12.25
C LEU A 64 -20.86 -17.94 11.53
N ILE A 65 -20.20 -19.09 11.32
CA ILE A 65 -18.95 -19.17 10.56
C ILE A 65 -19.04 -20.27 9.50
N ALA A 66 -18.30 -20.12 8.41
CA ALA A 66 -18.10 -21.13 7.38
C ALA A 66 -16.61 -21.32 7.11
N SER A 67 -16.23 -22.46 6.55
CA SER A 67 -14.85 -22.75 6.14
C SER A 67 -14.75 -22.83 4.63
N ASP A 68 -13.74 -22.19 4.05
CA ASP A 68 -13.39 -22.37 2.65
C ASP A 68 -12.56 -23.66 2.48
N GLU A 69 -13.07 -24.61 1.70
CA GLU A 69 -12.42 -25.91 1.46
C GLU A 69 -11.07 -25.79 0.76
N SER A 70 -10.85 -24.73 -0.01
CA SER A 70 -9.61 -24.53 -0.78
C SER A 70 -8.47 -23.98 0.08
N SER A 71 -8.78 -23.09 1.03
CA SER A 71 -7.79 -22.44 1.90
C SER A 71 -7.73 -23.00 3.32
N GLY A 72 -8.75 -23.76 3.75
CA GLY A 72 -8.89 -24.24 5.12
C GLY A 72 -9.15 -23.12 6.15
N LYS A 73 -9.55 -21.93 5.68
CA LYS A 73 -9.78 -20.75 6.51
C LYS A 73 -11.25 -20.58 6.86
N TYR A 74 -11.52 -20.22 8.10
CA TYR A 74 -12.83 -19.88 8.62
C TYR A 74 -13.12 -18.39 8.40
N TYR A 75 -14.32 -18.07 7.94
CA TYR A 75 -14.82 -16.72 7.72
C TYR A 75 -16.23 -16.55 8.31
N LEU A 76 -16.64 -15.31 8.58
CA LEU A 76 -18.00 -15.02 9.05
C LEU A 76 -19.00 -15.13 7.89
N THR A 77 -20.14 -15.76 8.15
CA THR A 77 -21.29 -15.68 7.24
C THR A 77 -21.95 -14.31 7.37
N SER A 78 -22.89 -13.97 6.48
CA SER A 78 -23.69 -12.73 6.62
C SER A 78 -24.40 -12.65 7.98
N LEU A 79 -24.90 -13.78 8.48
CA LEU A 79 -25.51 -13.88 9.82
C LEU A 79 -24.45 -13.70 10.92
N GLY A 80 -23.28 -14.32 10.79
CA GLY A 80 -22.17 -14.15 11.72
C GLY A 80 -21.70 -12.70 11.83
N GLN A 81 -21.70 -11.97 10.71
CA GLN A 81 -21.38 -10.55 10.65
C GLN A 81 -22.38 -9.71 11.46
N GLU A 82 -23.69 -9.91 11.21
CA GLU A 82 -24.77 -9.23 11.94
C GLU A 82 -24.73 -9.55 13.44
N VAL A 83 -24.53 -10.82 13.79
CA VAL A 83 -24.43 -11.25 15.19
C VAL A 83 -23.20 -10.66 15.87
N SER A 84 -22.05 -10.62 15.19
CA SER A 84 -20.85 -9.98 15.75
C SER A 84 -21.07 -8.48 15.97
N ASN A 85 -21.74 -7.79 15.05
CA ASN A 85 -22.09 -6.37 15.21
C ASN A 85 -23.06 -6.16 16.38
N PHE A 86 -24.05 -7.04 16.54
CA PHE A 86 -24.97 -7.00 17.67
C PHE A 86 -24.26 -7.20 19.01
N VAL A 87 -23.29 -8.13 19.08
CA VAL A 87 -22.46 -8.32 20.28
C VAL A 87 -21.68 -7.05 20.60
N TYR A 88 -21.06 -6.40 19.61
CA TYR A 88 -20.41 -5.09 19.81
C TYR A 88 -21.39 -4.02 20.31
N ASN A 89 -22.62 -3.98 19.78
CA ASN A 89 -23.64 -3.04 20.24
C ASN A 89 -24.05 -3.27 21.71
N ILE A 90 -24.16 -4.54 22.13
CA ILE A 90 -24.43 -4.89 23.54
C ILE A 90 -23.25 -4.45 24.41
N GLU A 91 -22.02 -4.74 24.01
CA GLU A 91 -20.83 -4.32 24.76
C GLU A 91 -20.73 -2.81 24.88
N ASP A 92 -21.04 -2.09 23.80
CA ASP A 92 -21.15 -0.63 23.81
C ASP A 92 -22.21 -0.16 24.81
N PHE A 93 -23.36 -0.83 24.90
CA PHE A 93 -24.41 -0.50 25.87
C PHE A 93 -23.97 -0.77 27.32
N VAL A 94 -23.37 -1.93 27.58
CA VAL A 94 -22.85 -2.30 28.91
C VAL A 94 -21.73 -1.36 29.36
N CYS A 95 -20.85 -0.96 28.45
CA CYS A 95 -19.78 0.01 28.74
C CYS A 95 -20.35 1.42 28.96
N LYS A 96 -21.42 1.81 28.25
CA LYS A 96 -22.14 3.08 28.48
C LYS A 96 -22.74 3.14 29.89
N GLU A 97 -23.22 2.03 30.45
CA GLU A 97 -23.66 1.97 31.85
C GLU A 97 -22.48 2.04 32.84
N LYS A 98 -21.34 1.42 32.53
CA LYS A 98 -20.15 1.42 33.39
C LYS A 98 -19.31 2.70 33.36
N SER A 99 -19.64 3.68 32.51
CA SER A 99 -18.88 4.93 32.32
C SER A 99 -17.41 4.73 31.92
N GLU A 100 -17.08 3.60 31.28
CA GLU A 100 -15.74 3.36 30.74
C GLU A 100 -15.59 4.02 29.37
N MET A 101 -14.50 4.77 29.18
CA MET A 101 -14.19 5.42 27.91
C MET A 101 -13.76 4.37 26.88
N LEU A 102 -14.43 4.35 25.74
CA LEU A 102 -14.15 3.42 24.65
C LEU A 102 -13.33 4.08 23.55
N VAL A 103 -12.45 3.29 22.95
CA VAL A 103 -11.57 3.70 21.86
C VAL A 103 -11.75 2.77 20.68
N ARG A 104 -12.12 3.33 19.53
CA ARG A 104 -12.00 2.65 18.25
C ARG A 104 -10.56 2.73 17.77
N THR A 105 -9.89 1.59 17.76
CA THR A 105 -8.51 1.44 17.31
C THR A 105 -8.38 1.60 15.80
N SER A 106 -7.14 1.74 15.34
CA SER A 106 -6.75 1.74 13.93
C SER A 106 -7.09 0.40 13.23
N SER A 107 -7.20 -0.70 13.97
CA SER A 107 -7.64 -2.02 13.49
C SER A 107 -9.17 -2.20 13.57
N LEU A 108 -9.92 -1.09 13.66
CA LEU A 108 -11.37 -1.05 13.70
C LEU A 108 -12.03 -1.80 14.87
N THR A 109 -11.28 -2.15 15.91
CA THR A 109 -11.84 -2.71 17.14
C THR A 109 -12.21 -1.64 18.13
N ILE A 110 -13.19 -1.93 18.97
CA ILE A 110 -13.53 -1.11 20.12
C ILE A 110 -12.92 -1.77 21.35
N GLU A 111 -12.16 -0.99 22.10
CA GLU A 111 -11.53 -1.43 23.35
C GLU A 111 -11.62 -0.34 24.42
N PRO A 112 -11.47 -0.68 25.71
CA PRO A 112 -11.36 0.32 26.78
C PRO A 112 -10.12 1.20 26.58
N PHE A 113 -10.23 2.47 26.96
CA PHE A 113 -9.10 3.39 26.94
C PHE A 113 -7.96 2.88 27.84
N ASP A 114 -6.78 2.70 27.25
CA ASP A 114 -5.54 2.39 27.97
C ASP A 114 -4.45 3.41 27.64
N ARG A 115 -4.10 4.22 28.64
CA ARG A 115 -3.04 5.23 28.56
C ARG A 115 -1.67 4.63 28.23
N LYS A 116 -1.41 3.35 28.55
CA LYS A 116 -0.13 2.69 28.27
C LYS A 116 0.14 2.64 26.77
N LYS A 117 -0.91 2.51 25.95
CA LYS A 117 -0.80 2.53 24.49
C LYS A 117 -0.34 3.89 23.96
N ILE A 118 -0.72 4.98 24.61
CA ILE A 118 -0.19 6.33 24.29
C ILE A 118 1.31 6.36 24.57
N VAL A 119 1.74 5.84 25.73
CA VAL A 119 3.17 5.81 26.09
C VAL A 119 3.98 4.97 25.12
N GLU A 120 3.50 3.77 24.78
CA GLU A 120 4.14 2.88 23.82
C GLU A 120 4.25 3.52 22.44
N ALA A 121 3.19 4.20 21.97
CA ALA A 121 3.23 4.92 20.69
C ALA A 121 4.26 6.06 20.70
N LEU A 122 4.30 6.88 21.76
CA LEU A 122 5.25 7.99 21.90
C LEU A 122 6.72 7.50 21.94
N VAL A 123 6.98 6.41 22.66
CA VAL A 123 8.32 5.81 22.75
C VAL A 123 8.71 5.19 21.41
N ARG A 124 7.83 4.38 20.81
CA ARG A 124 8.13 3.62 19.59
C ARG A 124 8.29 4.51 18.36
N GLU A 125 7.40 5.49 18.20
CA GLU A 125 7.31 6.25 16.95
C GLU A 125 8.13 7.54 17.02
N ALA A 126 8.12 8.22 18.16
CA ALA A 126 8.81 9.50 18.33
C ALA A 126 10.12 9.41 19.13
N ASN A 127 10.55 8.19 19.50
CA ASN A 127 11.73 7.94 20.33
C ASN A 127 11.73 8.78 21.63
N MET A 128 10.54 9.02 22.19
CA MET A 128 10.39 9.85 23.38
C MET A 128 10.90 9.11 24.61
N PRO A 129 11.67 9.78 25.51
CA PRO A 129 12.05 9.18 26.78
C PRO A 129 10.83 8.71 27.58
N ARG A 130 10.86 7.46 28.05
CA ARG A 130 9.73 6.80 28.74
C ARG A 130 9.11 7.67 29.84
N ARG A 131 9.93 8.32 30.67
CA ARG A 131 9.46 9.21 31.75
C ARG A 131 8.64 10.40 31.24
N LEU A 132 9.08 11.01 30.14
CA LEU A 132 8.36 12.11 29.52
C LEU A 132 7.06 11.62 28.88
N ALA A 133 7.10 10.48 28.18
CA ALA A 133 5.94 9.86 27.58
C ALA A 133 4.86 9.48 28.62
N ASP A 134 5.26 8.95 29.78
CA ASP A 134 4.35 8.68 30.89
C ASP A 134 3.72 9.98 31.45
N THR A 135 4.47 11.08 31.48
CA THR A 135 3.98 12.40 31.93
C THR A 135 2.93 12.95 30.97
N ILE A 136 3.21 12.94 29.66
CA ILE A 136 2.27 13.38 28.61
C ILE A 136 1.02 12.51 28.60
N SER A 137 1.19 11.18 28.66
CA SER A 137 0.06 10.24 28.67
C SER A 137 -0.84 10.42 29.90
N LYS A 138 -0.26 10.65 31.08
CA LYS A 138 -1.03 10.93 32.30
C LYS A 138 -1.87 12.21 32.16
N GLU A 139 -1.28 13.27 31.62
CA GLU A 139 -2.02 14.51 31.39
C GLU A 139 -3.13 14.34 30.33
N ALA A 140 -2.85 13.60 29.25
CA ALA A 140 -3.85 13.26 28.25
C ALA A 140 -5.03 12.50 28.87
N GLU A 141 -4.75 11.47 29.68
CA GLU A 141 -5.76 10.71 30.40
C GLU A 141 -6.61 11.60 31.33
N GLU A 142 -5.97 12.45 32.13
CA GLU A 142 -6.68 13.34 33.06
C GLU A 142 -7.61 14.32 32.33
N ARG A 143 -7.14 14.93 31.23
CA ARG A 143 -7.96 15.87 30.46
C ARG A 143 -9.09 15.15 29.70
N LEU A 144 -8.83 13.98 29.10
CA LEU A 144 -9.85 13.17 28.42
C LEU A 144 -10.95 12.70 29.38
N LYS A 145 -10.59 12.30 30.61
CA LYS A 145 -11.60 11.95 31.64
C LYS A 145 -12.45 13.15 32.04
N LYS A 146 -11.85 14.33 32.16
CA LYS A 146 -12.57 15.58 32.50
C LYS A 146 -13.54 16.02 31.40
N SER A 147 -13.25 15.76 30.13
CA SER A 147 -14.11 16.16 29.01
C SER A 147 -15.37 15.30 28.86
N GLN A 148 -15.57 14.29 29.72
CA GLN A 148 -16.73 13.38 29.69
C GLN A 148 -17.00 12.70 28.34
N ILE A 149 -15.96 12.55 27.51
CA ILE A 149 -16.07 11.90 26.23
C ILE A 149 -16.12 10.38 26.45
N ARG A 150 -17.17 9.73 25.95
CA ARG A 150 -17.39 8.29 26.15
C ARG A 150 -16.81 7.42 25.04
N TYR A 151 -16.58 7.99 23.87
CA TYR A 151 -16.11 7.28 22.69
C TYR A 151 -15.17 8.14 21.87
N LEU A 152 -13.99 7.60 21.56
CA LEU A 152 -12.95 8.26 20.77
C LEU A 152 -12.40 7.30 19.73
N THR A 153 -11.75 7.83 18.71
CA THR A 153 -10.89 7.04 17.82
C THR A 153 -9.44 7.18 18.26
N ALA A 154 -8.60 6.18 17.97
CA ALA A 154 -7.16 6.28 18.20
C ALA A 154 -6.54 7.50 17.47
N ALA A 155 -7.07 7.85 16.30
CA ALA A 155 -6.68 9.06 15.57
C ALA A 155 -7.00 10.34 16.36
N LEU A 156 -8.19 10.46 16.93
CA LEU A 156 -8.56 11.64 17.72
C LEU A 156 -7.75 11.74 19.02
N ILE A 157 -7.43 10.61 19.67
CA ILE A 157 -6.51 10.58 20.81
C ILE A 157 -5.12 11.10 20.40
N ARG A 158 -4.62 10.69 19.23
CA ARG A 158 -3.34 11.19 18.71
C ARG A 158 -3.36 12.69 18.49
N GLU A 159 -4.41 13.25 17.88
CA GLU A 159 -4.53 14.71 17.71
C GLU A 159 -4.58 15.43 19.06
N PHE A 160 -5.28 14.86 20.04
CA PHE A 160 -5.34 15.41 21.39
C PHE A 160 -3.96 15.41 22.08
N VAL A 161 -3.20 14.32 21.93
CA VAL A 161 -1.82 14.24 22.43
C VAL A 161 -0.91 15.23 21.70
N ASN A 162 -1.04 15.38 20.38
CA ASN A 162 -0.29 16.36 19.60
C ASN A 162 -0.55 17.80 20.06
N ALA A 163 -1.79 18.13 20.45
CA ALA A 163 -2.11 19.42 21.05
C ALA A 163 -1.37 19.65 22.38
N ILE A 164 -1.33 18.64 23.26
CA ILE A 164 -0.58 18.71 24.52
C ILE A 164 0.93 18.89 24.27
N LEU A 165 1.48 18.19 23.28
CA LEU A 165 2.90 18.35 22.91
C LEU A 165 3.19 19.78 22.46
N LEU A 166 2.32 20.36 21.64
CA LEU A 166 2.44 21.75 21.18
C LEU A 166 2.38 22.74 22.35
N GLU A 167 1.41 22.58 23.26
CA GLU A 167 1.28 23.43 24.46
C GLU A 167 2.53 23.40 25.35
N LYS A 168 3.28 22.29 25.34
CA LYS A 168 4.52 22.13 26.10
C LYS A 168 5.79 22.51 25.33
N GLY A 169 5.67 23.00 24.08
CA GLY A 169 6.81 23.35 23.24
C GLY A 169 7.62 22.13 22.77
N LEU A 170 7.01 20.95 22.75
CA LEU A 170 7.62 19.67 22.32
C LEU A 170 7.34 19.41 20.84
N GLU A 171 7.63 20.41 20.00
CA GLU A 171 7.32 20.43 18.56
C GLU A 171 8.01 19.30 17.80
N GLU A 172 9.24 18.94 18.20
CA GLU A 172 10.04 17.89 17.60
C GLU A 172 9.33 16.52 17.64
N TYR A 173 8.61 16.23 18.72
CA TYR A 173 7.84 14.99 18.85
C TYR A 173 6.53 15.07 18.07
N ARG A 174 5.88 16.24 18.06
CA ARG A 174 4.66 16.48 17.27
C ARG A 174 4.91 16.28 15.78
N HIS A 175 6.06 16.75 15.26
CA HIS A 175 6.41 16.57 13.84
C HIS A 175 6.45 15.10 13.44
N VAL A 176 6.98 14.22 14.31
CA VAL A 176 7.07 12.79 14.02
C VAL A 176 5.72 12.08 14.11
N LEU A 177 4.83 12.55 14.99
CA LEU A 177 3.50 11.95 15.19
C LEU A 177 2.43 12.51 14.25
N THR A 178 2.81 13.46 13.37
CA THR A 178 1.90 14.07 12.39
C THR A 178 1.45 13.01 11.39
N ARG A 179 0.15 13.01 11.07
CA ARG A 179 -0.42 12.14 10.06
C ARG A 179 -0.29 12.81 8.69
N LEU A 180 0.13 12.03 7.70
CA LEU A 180 0.12 12.43 6.30
C LEU A 180 -1.22 12.07 5.67
N GLY A 181 -1.78 12.98 4.89
CA GLY A 181 -3.07 12.77 4.25
C GLY A 181 -3.77 14.05 3.83
N GLN A 182 -4.86 13.88 3.08
CA GLN A 182 -5.67 15.00 2.61
C GLN A 182 -6.96 15.15 3.43
N PRO A 183 -7.45 16.39 3.61
CA PRO A 183 -8.78 16.64 4.16
C PRO A 183 -9.86 15.90 3.37
N VAL A 184 -10.88 15.39 4.07
CA VAL A 184 -12.02 14.66 3.45
C VAL A 184 -12.70 15.49 2.37
N TYR A 185 -12.81 16.81 2.59
CA TYR A 185 -13.39 17.73 1.63
C TYR A 185 -12.60 17.79 0.31
N ASP A 186 -11.28 17.88 0.38
CA ASP A 186 -10.40 17.99 -0.79
C ASP A 186 -10.38 16.68 -1.60
N VAL A 187 -10.38 15.53 -0.91
CA VAL A 187 -10.55 14.22 -1.54
C VAL A 187 -11.91 14.15 -2.25
N THR A 188 -12.98 14.62 -1.61
CA THR A 188 -14.33 14.65 -2.20
C THR A 188 -14.38 15.53 -3.45
N ILE A 189 -13.73 16.69 -3.44
CA ILE A 189 -13.60 17.56 -4.61
C ILE A 189 -12.82 16.85 -5.71
N THR A 190 -11.68 16.24 -5.38
CA THR A 190 -10.83 15.51 -6.33
C THR A 190 -11.63 14.42 -7.04
N ILE A 191 -12.41 13.61 -6.30
CA ILE A 191 -13.29 12.59 -6.87
C ILE A 191 -14.33 13.20 -7.81
N LYS A 192 -15.01 14.29 -7.39
CA LYS A 192 -16.05 14.96 -8.19
C LYS A 192 -15.55 15.67 -9.44
N ASN A 193 -14.30 16.15 -9.43
CA ASN A 193 -13.73 16.90 -10.52
C ASN A 193 -12.96 16.02 -11.51
N THR A 194 -12.33 14.94 -11.02
CA THR A 194 -11.61 13.99 -11.89
C THR A 194 -12.56 13.30 -12.85
N SER A 195 -13.81 13.04 -12.44
CA SER A 195 -14.87 12.51 -13.32
C SER A 195 -15.26 13.44 -14.48
N LYS A 196 -14.85 14.71 -14.44
CA LYS A 196 -15.10 15.71 -15.50
C LYS A 196 -13.90 15.90 -16.45
N LEU A 197 -12.78 15.24 -16.18
CA LEU A 197 -11.62 15.24 -17.07
C LEU A 197 -11.90 14.34 -18.28
N GLY A 198 -11.26 14.62 -19.41
CA GLY A 198 -11.53 13.95 -20.70
C GLY A 198 -11.19 12.44 -20.75
N ASP A 199 -10.47 11.93 -19.75
CA ASP A 199 -10.17 10.50 -19.58
C ASP A 199 -10.21 10.12 -18.08
N PRO A 200 -11.41 9.95 -17.50
CA PRO A 200 -11.57 9.73 -16.08
C PRO A 200 -11.28 8.25 -15.72
N SER A 201 -10.06 7.96 -15.30
CA SER A 201 -9.68 6.66 -14.73
C SER A 201 -9.66 6.73 -13.19
N PRO A 202 -10.17 5.71 -12.46
CA PRO A 202 -9.99 5.60 -11.01
C PRO A 202 -8.52 5.70 -10.59
N GLU A 203 -7.59 5.22 -11.42
CA GLU A 203 -6.14 5.27 -11.17
C GLU A 203 -5.62 6.71 -11.00
N ILE A 204 -6.24 7.69 -11.67
CA ILE A 204 -5.86 9.10 -11.52
C ILE A 204 -6.16 9.58 -10.10
N ILE A 205 -7.31 9.21 -9.54
CA ILE A 205 -7.69 9.58 -8.17
C ILE A 205 -6.73 8.93 -7.17
N HIS A 206 -6.42 7.65 -7.36
CA HIS A 206 -5.43 6.93 -6.56
C HIS A 206 -4.05 7.60 -6.64
N SER A 207 -3.62 8.02 -7.84
CA SER A 207 -2.36 8.74 -8.02
C SER A 207 -2.35 10.08 -7.31
N ILE A 208 -3.36 10.94 -7.50
CA ILE A 208 -3.43 12.26 -6.87
C ILE A 208 -3.36 12.12 -5.34
N ALA A 209 -4.11 11.18 -4.76
CA ALA A 209 -4.10 10.94 -3.33
C ALA A 209 -2.73 10.42 -2.84
N GLY A 210 -2.12 9.47 -3.58
CA GLY A 210 -0.81 8.93 -3.25
C GLY A 210 0.32 9.96 -3.39
N ASP A 211 0.29 10.74 -4.46
CA ASP A 211 1.25 11.79 -4.78
C ASP A 211 1.23 12.87 -3.68
N ALA A 212 0.05 13.31 -3.24
CA ALA A 212 -0.08 14.27 -2.14
C ALA A 212 0.53 13.75 -0.82
N VAL A 213 0.26 12.49 -0.46
CA VAL A 213 0.80 11.86 0.77
C VAL A 213 2.33 11.75 0.71
N LEU A 214 2.88 11.33 -0.43
CA LEU A 214 4.32 11.13 -0.59
C LEU A 214 5.07 12.45 -0.71
N GLU A 215 4.48 13.47 -1.34
CA GLU A 215 5.02 14.82 -1.35
C GLU A 215 5.09 15.40 0.06
N GLU A 216 4.04 15.24 0.85
CA GLU A 216 4.01 15.68 2.25
C GLU A 216 5.07 14.92 3.08
N TYR A 217 5.22 13.60 2.88
CA TYR A 217 6.30 12.83 3.49
C TYR A 217 7.68 13.39 3.15
N MET A 218 7.91 13.71 1.87
CA MET A 218 9.18 14.25 1.39
C MET A 218 9.50 15.60 2.04
N LEU A 219 8.53 16.51 2.08
CA LEU A 219 8.70 17.85 2.63
C LEU A 219 8.86 17.85 4.16
N LEU A 220 8.15 16.97 4.87
CA LEU A 220 8.17 16.93 6.32
C LEU A 220 9.32 16.08 6.89
N LYS A 221 9.68 14.98 6.24
CA LYS A 221 10.58 13.97 6.81
C LYS A 221 11.93 13.86 6.13
N VAL A 222 11.99 14.04 4.81
CA VAL A 222 13.20 13.75 4.02
C VAL A 222 14.03 15.00 3.81
N LEU A 223 13.38 16.11 3.46
CA LEU A 223 14.06 17.36 3.15
C LEU A 223 14.39 18.16 4.42
N PRO A 224 15.49 18.93 4.41
CA PRO A 224 15.71 19.95 5.43
C PRO A 224 14.56 20.96 5.41
N ARG A 225 14.11 21.39 6.61
CA ARG A 225 12.97 22.31 6.76
C ARG A 225 13.11 23.59 5.93
N THR A 226 14.30 24.18 5.87
CA THR A 226 14.56 25.38 5.07
C THR A 226 14.34 25.17 3.57
N ILE A 227 14.62 23.97 3.05
CA ILE A 227 14.40 23.61 1.64
C ILE A 227 12.91 23.38 1.38
N ALA A 228 12.23 22.68 2.29
CA ALA A 228 10.78 22.49 2.22
C ALA A 228 10.03 23.83 2.27
N ASP A 229 10.39 24.72 3.21
CA ASP A 229 9.79 26.05 3.34
C ASP A 229 10.04 26.91 2.10
N ALA A 230 11.25 26.87 1.54
CA ALA A 230 11.58 27.56 0.28
C ALA A 230 10.75 27.03 -0.90
N HIS A 231 10.44 25.73 -0.92
CA HIS A 231 9.55 25.16 -1.93
C HIS A 231 8.11 25.64 -1.74
N LEU A 232 7.60 25.56 -0.51
CA LEU A 232 6.23 25.93 -0.16
C LEU A 232 5.94 27.43 -0.36
N CYS A 233 6.93 28.31 -0.17
CA CYS A 233 6.79 29.74 -0.42
C CYS A 233 7.10 30.15 -1.87
N GLY A 234 7.46 29.20 -2.73
CA GLY A 234 7.73 29.45 -4.15
C GLY A 234 9.10 30.06 -4.47
N MET A 235 10.03 30.09 -3.51
CA MET A 235 11.42 30.50 -3.77
C MET A 235 12.17 29.49 -4.65
N ILE A 236 11.86 28.20 -4.49
CA ILE A 236 12.36 27.12 -5.34
C ILE A 236 11.20 26.21 -5.77
N HIS A 237 11.38 25.48 -6.87
CA HIS A 237 10.43 24.48 -7.31
C HIS A 237 11.10 23.10 -7.35
N LEU A 238 10.63 22.19 -6.48
CA LEU A 238 11.09 20.80 -6.43
C LEU A 238 10.22 19.96 -7.36
N ASN A 239 10.72 19.71 -8.57
CA ASN A 239 9.96 18.96 -9.56
C ASN A 239 9.76 17.50 -9.12
N ASN A 240 8.53 17.00 -9.21
CA ASN A 240 8.14 15.62 -8.91
C ASN A 240 8.58 15.14 -7.51
N ALA A 241 8.53 16.02 -6.49
CA ALA A 241 8.98 15.71 -5.14
C ALA A 241 8.32 14.43 -4.58
N ASN A 242 7.04 14.21 -4.88
CA ASN A 242 6.26 12.99 -4.58
C ASN A 242 6.95 11.67 -4.96
N TYR A 243 7.87 11.65 -5.93
CA TYR A 243 8.53 10.42 -6.36
C TYR A 243 9.95 10.21 -5.82
N TRP A 244 10.56 11.20 -5.17
CA TRP A 244 12.00 11.18 -4.85
C TRP A 244 12.42 10.02 -3.93
N VAL A 245 11.55 9.60 -2.99
CA VAL A 245 11.80 8.43 -2.12
C VAL A 245 11.52 7.09 -2.79
N LEU A 246 10.82 7.08 -3.91
CA LEU A 246 10.35 5.84 -4.54
C LEU A 246 11.16 5.46 -5.77
N ARG A 247 11.55 6.44 -6.59
CA ARG A 247 12.10 6.16 -7.92
C ARG A 247 12.92 7.31 -8.51
N PRO A 248 13.94 7.00 -9.35
CA PRO A 248 14.71 8.01 -10.06
C PRO A 248 13.88 8.79 -11.07
N ALA A 249 14.34 10.01 -11.40
CA ALA A 249 13.75 10.84 -12.44
C ALA A 249 13.96 10.26 -13.84
N ASN A 250 15.20 9.91 -14.17
CA ASN A 250 15.57 9.48 -15.51
C ASN A 250 16.37 8.18 -15.46
N ILE A 251 16.12 7.30 -16.43
CA ILE A 251 16.93 6.09 -16.65
C ILE A 251 17.38 6.05 -18.11
N PHE A 252 18.65 5.74 -18.31
CA PHE A 252 19.24 5.43 -19.61
C PHE A 252 19.45 3.91 -19.68
N HIS A 253 18.72 3.25 -20.57
CA HIS A 253 18.75 1.80 -20.70
C HIS A 253 19.88 1.37 -21.63
N ASP A 254 20.83 0.60 -21.10
CA ASP A 254 21.70 -0.20 -21.95
C ASP A 254 20.96 -1.44 -22.42
N ILE A 255 20.61 -1.49 -23.71
CA ILE A 255 19.84 -2.61 -24.29
C ILE A 255 20.71 -3.81 -24.66
N ARG A 256 22.04 -3.68 -24.63
CA ARG A 256 22.98 -4.76 -25.00
C ARG A 256 22.83 -6.04 -24.16
N PRO A 257 22.67 -5.99 -22.82
CA PRO A 257 22.46 -7.18 -22.00
C PRO A 257 21.16 -7.92 -22.34
N ILE A 258 20.13 -7.17 -22.73
CA ILE A 258 18.80 -7.69 -23.09
C ILE A 258 18.87 -8.38 -24.46
N ILE A 259 19.49 -7.74 -25.45
CA ILE A 259 19.68 -8.31 -26.79
C ILE A 259 20.58 -9.55 -26.74
N SER A 260 21.59 -9.59 -25.86
CA SER A 260 22.49 -10.75 -25.76
C SER A 260 21.95 -11.91 -24.90
N SER A 261 20.74 -11.79 -24.34
CA SER A 261 20.16 -12.73 -23.36
C SER A 261 21.08 -13.02 -22.17
N LYS A 262 21.94 -12.05 -21.81
CA LYS A 262 22.85 -12.15 -20.66
C LYS A 262 22.19 -11.71 -19.35
N MET A 263 20.98 -11.15 -19.44
CA MET A 263 20.20 -10.78 -18.27
C MET A 263 19.44 -12.01 -17.76
N SER A 264 19.96 -12.69 -16.74
CA SER A 264 19.14 -13.55 -15.88
C SER A 264 18.35 -12.60 -15.01
N ILE A 265 17.08 -12.40 -15.34
CA ILE A 265 16.22 -11.54 -14.55
C ILE A 265 15.35 -12.42 -13.67
N ASN A 266 15.74 -12.58 -12.41
CA ASN A 266 14.95 -13.34 -11.46
C ASN A 266 13.65 -12.63 -11.03
N ASP A 267 13.44 -11.35 -11.38
CA ASP A 267 12.26 -10.57 -10.93
C ASP A 267 11.52 -9.75 -12.02
N LEU A 268 12.16 -9.37 -13.14
CA LEU A 268 11.49 -8.72 -14.30
C LEU A 268 11.26 -9.78 -15.38
N VAL A 269 10.05 -10.33 -15.45
CA VAL A 269 9.69 -11.29 -16.50
C VAL A 269 9.50 -10.52 -17.82
N LEU A 270 10.58 -10.39 -18.60
CA LEU A 270 10.44 -10.01 -19.99
C LEU A 270 9.79 -11.20 -20.74
N PRO A 271 8.75 -10.96 -21.55
CA PRO A 271 7.94 -12.02 -22.18
C PRO A 271 8.69 -12.83 -23.27
N TYR A 272 10.01 -12.72 -23.34
CA TYR A 272 10.82 -13.30 -24.41
C TYR A 272 12.11 -13.89 -23.82
N PRO A 273 12.21 -15.23 -23.67
CA PRO A 273 13.35 -15.88 -23.01
C PRO A 273 14.58 -16.04 -23.92
N ASN A 274 14.44 -15.79 -25.22
CA ASN A 274 15.45 -16.11 -26.24
C ASN A 274 16.11 -14.86 -26.82
N LYS A 275 17.26 -15.05 -27.47
CA LYS A 275 17.94 -13.98 -28.20
C LYS A 275 17.09 -13.53 -29.39
N PRO A 276 16.97 -12.22 -29.66
CA PRO A 276 16.26 -11.74 -30.83
C PRO A 276 17.02 -12.12 -32.11
N LEU A 277 16.29 -12.63 -33.09
CA LEU A 277 16.77 -13.02 -34.42
C LEU A 277 16.31 -12.04 -35.50
N THR A 278 15.39 -11.12 -35.19
CA THR A 278 14.84 -10.18 -36.16
C THR A 278 14.76 -8.76 -35.60
N PHE A 279 14.74 -7.77 -36.49
CA PHE A 279 14.51 -6.36 -36.12
C PHE A 279 13.21 -6.17 -35.32
N ARG A 280 12.14 -6.89 -35.70
CA ARG A 280 10.86 -6.90 -35.01
C ARG A 280 10.99 -7.38 -33.56
N GLU A 281 11.75 -8.43 -33.32
CA GLU A 281 11.97 -8.98 -31.96
C GLU A 281 12.78 -8.05 -31.08
N VAL A 282 13.81 -7.38 -31.61
CA VAL A 282 14.57 -6.36 -30.86
C VAL A 282 13.66 -5.18 -30.46
N LEU A 283 12.86 -4.68 -31.40
CA LEU A 283 11.90 -3.60 -31.11
C LEU A 283 10.86 -4.02 -30.06
N PHE A 284 10.38 -5.27 -30.14
CA PHE A 284 9.48 -5.82 -29.13
C PHE A 284 10.14 -5.90 -27.75
N LEU A 285 11.39 -6.37 -27.66
CA LEU A 285 12.15 -6.42 -26.41
C LEU A 285 12.34 -5.04 -25.78
N ILE A 286 12.65 -4.02 -26.59
CA ILE A 286 12.78 -2.64 -26.13
C ILE A 286 11.44 -2.13 -25.60
N ASN A 287 10.35 -2.39 -26.32
CA ASN A 287 9.02 -2.00 -25.87
C ASN A 287 8.66 -2.71 -24.55
N ALA A 288 8.91 -4.01 -24.45
CA ALA A 288 8.69 -4.77 -23.22
C ALA A 288 9.50 -4.22 -22.04
N LEU A 289 10.78 -3.89 -22.25
CA LEU A 289 11.61 -3.24 -21.23
C LEU A 289 10.98 -1.94 -20.74
N LEU A 290 10.67 -1.02 -21.66
CA LEU A 290 10.10 0.30 -21.34
C LEU A 290 8.77 0.17 -20.59
N ARG A 291 7.93 -0.79 -20.98
CA ARG A 291 6.65 -1.07 -20.30
C ARG A 291 6.86 -1.64 -18.90
N GLN A 292 7.74 -2.63 -18.74
CA GLN A 292 7.98 -3.23 -17.43
C GLN A 292 8.66 -2.27 -16.46
N THR A 293 9.47 -1.34 -16.96
CA THR A 293 10.21 -0.39 -16.13
C THR A 293 9.49 0.94 -15.92
N MET A 294 8.31 1.17 -16.53
CA MET A 294 7.59 2.44 -16.42
C MET A 294 7.20 2.82 -14.99
N GLY A 295 6.90 1.83 -14.13
CA GLY A 295 6.59 2.06 -12.72
C GLY A 295 7.77 2.56 -11.89
N TYR A 296 9.00 2.38 -12.39
CA TYR A 296 10.25 2.65 -11.65
C TYR A 296 10.92 3.96 -12.07
N VAL A 297 10.26 4.80 -12.88
CA VAL A 297 10.82 6.06 -13.38
C VAL A 297 9.78 7.16 -13.25
N SER A 298 10.18 8.34 -12.77
CA SER A 298 9.23 9.46 -12.58
C SER A 298 9.22 10.48 -13.72
N PHE A 299 10.18 10.45 -14.64
CA PHE A 299 10.22 11.41 -15.75
C PHE A 299 10.50 10.77 -17.11
N THR A 300 11.74 10.32 -17.39
CA THR A 300 12.12 9.86 -18.74
C THR A 300 12.88 8.54 -18.75
N GLN A 301 12.53 7.69 -19.71
CA GLN A 301 13.26 6.49 -20.08
C GLN A 301 13.92 6.71 -21.45
N SER A 302 15.25 6.72 -21.48
CA SER A 302 16.04 6.89 -22.70
C SER A 302 16.61 5.57 -23.17
N ILE A 303 16.56 5.32 -24.48
CA ILE A 303 17.36 4.30 -25.16
C ILE A 303 18.47 5.02 -25.94
N PRO A 304 19.66 5.16 -25.36
CA PRO A 304 20.81 5.73 -26.06
C PRO A 304 21.30 4.82 -27.19
N PHE A 305 21.94 5.41 -28.20
CA PHE A 305 22.54 4.68 -29.33
C PHE A 305 21.56 3.76 -30.07
N PHE A 306 20.28 4.16 -30.14
CA PHE A 306 19.19 3.31 -30.62
C PHE A 306 19.46 2.78 -32.03
N ASN A 307 19.81 3.65 -32.98
CA ASN A 307 20.12 3.22 -34.35
C ASN A 307 21.42 2.40 -34.45
N VAL A 308 22.43 2.69 -33.63
CA VAL A 308 23.71 1.96 -33.64
C VAL A 308 23.50 0.51 -33.21
N PHE A 309 22.77 0.29 -32.12
CA PHE A 309 22.52 -1.06 -31.60
C PHE A 309 21.51 -1.86 -32.43
N LEU A 310 20.61 -1.18 -33.17
CA LEU A 310 19.64 -1.85 -34.03
C LEU A 310 20.15 -2.10 -35.46
N ALA A 311 21.20 -1.39 -35.90
CA ALA A 311 21.74 -1.51 -37.26
C ALA A 311 22.02 -2.95 -37.73
N PRO A 312 22.58 -3.87 -36.90
CA PRO A 312 22.82 -5.25 -37.32
C PRO A 312 21.53 -6.01 -37.69
N PHE A 313 20.42 -5.70 -37.02
CA PHE A 313 19.13 -6.36 -37.22
C PHE A 313 18.36 -5.77 -38.41
N ALA A 314 18.69 -4.55 -38.82
CA ALA A 314 18.12 -3.90 -40.00
C ALA A 314 18.80 -4.31 -41.31
N LYS A 315 19.94 -5.02 -41.25
CA LYS A 315 20.71 -5.42 -42.43
C LYS A 315 19.88 -6.32 -43.35
N GLY A 316 19.71 -5.91 -44.60
CA GLY A 316 18.96 -6.66 -45.62
C GLY A 316 17.45 -6.43 -45.60
N LEU A 317 16.94 -5.56 -44.73
CA LEU A 317 15.56 -5.09 -44.78
C LEU A 317 15.45 -3.87 -45.70
N ASP A 318 14.34 -3.78 -46.43
CA ASP A 318 13.99 -2.60 -47.20
C ASP A 318 13.51 -1.45 -46.28
N GLU A 319 13.66 -0.22 -46.78
CA GLU A 319 13.34 1.00 -46.03
C GLU A 319 11.86 1.08 -45.63
N GLU A 320 10.95 0.65 -46.50
CA GLU A 320 9.49 0.64 -46.26
C GLU A 320 9.16 -0.27 -45.07
N ASN A 321 9.74 -1.47 -45.02
CA ASN A 321 9.55 -2.40 -43.91
C ASN A 321 10.13 -1.87 -42.59
N ILE A 322 11.31 -1.24 -42.61
CA ILE A 322 11.88 -0.60 -41.40
C ILE A 322 10.96 0.51 -40.89
N LYS A 323 10.49 1.40 -41.77
CA LYS A 323 9.56 2.49 -41.41
C LYS A 323 8.27 1.93 -40.81
N LYS A 324 7.72 0.87 -41.39
CA LYS A 324 6.52 0.20 -40.89
C LYS A 324 6.72 -0.32 -39.45
N LEU A 325 7.82 -1.03 -39.19
CA LEU A 325 8.12 -1.60 -37.88
C LEU A 325 8.38 -0.52 -36.81
N LEU A 326 9.06 0.57 -37.17
CA LEU A 326 9.25 1.71 -36.28
C LEU A 326 7.93 2.40 -35.97
N LYS A 327 7.07 2.60 -36.99
CA LYS A 327 5.73 3.18 -36.83
C LYS A 327 4.86 2.33 -35.89
N GLU A 328 4.85 1.01 -36.07
CA GLU A 328 4.18 0.06 -35.17
C GLU A 328 4.69 0.20 -33.73
N THR A 329 6.00 0.32 -33.54
CA THR A 329 6.62 0.48 -32.21
C THR A 329 6.18 1.79 -31.54
N ILE A 330 6.21 2.91 -32.28
CA ILE A 330 5.79 4.22 -31.77
C ILE A 330 4.31 4.20 -31.39
N PHE A 331 3.43 3.63 -32.21
CA PHE A 331 2.01 3.50 -31.83
C PHE A 331 1.82 2.67 -30.57
N ASN A 332 2.51 1.53 -30.46
CA ASN A 332 2.40 0.68 -29.27
C ASN A 332 2.84 1.40 -27.98
N LEU A 333 3.86 2.26 -28.05
CA LEU A 333 4.29 3.05 -26.89
C LEU A 333 3.28 4.14 -26.51
N ASN A 334 2.56 4.70 -27.48
CA ASN A 334 1.50 5.69 -27.21
C ASN A 334 0.17 5.06 -26.74
N LEU A 335 0.06 3.73 -26.76
CA LEU A 335 -1.06 2.99 -26.16
C LEU A 335 -0.83 2.68 -24.67
N LEU A 336 0.27 3.17 -24.09
CA LEU A 336 0.49 3.04 -22.65
C LEU A 336 -0.62 3.76 -21.89
N LEU A 337 -1.24 3.05 -20.95
CA LEU A 337 -2.26 3.57 -20.04
C LEU A 337 -1.71 3.52 -18.62
N GLY A 338 -1.97 4.57 -17.86
CA GLY A 338 -1.54 4.69 -16.47
C GLY A 338 -1.74 6.11 -15.97
N SER A 339 -1.85 6.27 -14.66
CA SER A 339 -1.92 7.59 -14.02
C SER A 339 -0.63 8.40 -14.20
N HIS A 340 0.51 7.69 -14.27
CA HIS A 340 1.81 8.24 -14.58
C HIS A 340 2.45 7.44 -15.72
N ILE A 341 2.77 8.13 -16.82
CA ILE A 341 3.44 7.55 -17.98
C ILE A 341 4.74 8.32 -18.19
N PRO A 342 5.91 7.72 -17.92
CA PRO A 342 7.20 8.33 -18.21
C PRO A 342 7.34 8.60 -19.71
N LYS A 343 8.02 9.69 -20.05
CA LYS A 343 8.40 9.99 -21.44
C LYS A 343 9.41 8.95 -21.92
N VAL A 344 9.29 8.54 -23.18
CA VAL A 344 10.27 7.66 -23.82
C VAL A 344 11.09 8.49 -24.81
N SER A 345 12.41 8.36 -24.75
CA SER A 345 13.35 8.98 -25.67
C SER A 345 14.15 7.92 -26.42
N PHE A 346 14.22 8.04 -27.74
CA PHE A 346 15.13 7.26 -28.58
C PHE A 346 16.23 8.19 -29.08
N GLU A 347 17.48 7.90 -28.71
CA GLU A 347 18.61 8.76 -29.07
C GLU A 347 19.34 8.17 -30.27
N LEU A 348 19.57 8.99 -31.29
CA LEU A 348 20.12 8.59 -32.58
C LEU A 348 21.49 9.21 -32.79
N GLU A 349 22.42 8.41 -33.27
CA GLU A 349 23.77 8.87 -33.61
C GLU A 349 23.94 9.03 -35.13
N PHE A 350 24.66 10.06 -35.55
CA PHE A 350 24.99 10.26 -36.97
C PHE A 350 26.16 9.37 -37.45
N GLY A 351 26.86 8.72 -36.53
CA GLY A 351 27.97 7.80 -36.78
C GLY A 351 28.19 6.88 -35.58
N ILE A 352 29.15 5.95 -35.68
CA ILE A 352 29.52 5.11 -34.54
C ILE A 352 30.33 5.96 -33.57
N PRO A 353 29.90 6.14 -32.30
CA PRO A 353 30.68 6.88 -31.31
C PRO A 353 32.06 6.26 -31.09
N ASN A 354 33.10 7.08 -30.88
CA ASN A 354 34.50 6.62 -30.75
C ASN A 354 34.69 5.50 -29.71
N PHE A 355 33.95 5.57 -28.59
CA PHE A 355 34.05 4.55 -27.53
C PHE A 355 33.39 3.21 -27.89
N LEU A 356 32.62 3.15 -28.99
CA LEU A 356 31.99 1.94 -29.52
C LEU A 356 32.71 1.35 -30.73
N GLU A 357 33.66 2.04 -31.36
CA GLU A 357 34.33 1.58 -32.59
C GLU A 357 34.98 0.20 -32.46
N ASN A 358 35.60 -0.07 -31.30
CA ASN A 358 36.29 -1.33 -31.01
C ASN A 358 35.47 -2.28 -30.14
N VAL A 359 34.21 -1.96 -29.87
CA VAL A 359 33.32 -2.80 -29.07
C VAL A 359 32.64 -3.80 -29.99
N LYS A 360 32.67 -5.08 -29.61
CA LYS A 360 32.00 -6.13 -30.38
C LYS A 360 30.50 -5.81 -30.50
N CYS A 361 30.03 -5.65 -31.73
CA CYS A 361 28.63 -5.45 -32.01
C CYS A 361 27.83 -6.69 -31.62
N ILE A 362 26.64 -6.51 -31.06
CA ILE A 362 25.71 -7.61 -30.72
C ILE A 362 24.67 -7.64 -31.83
N GLY A 363 24.84 -8.56 -32.78
CA GLY A 363 23.93 -8.74 -33.90
C GLY A 363 23.02 -9.96 -33.73
N LEU A 364 22.58 -10.50 -34.87
CA LEU A 364 21.78 -11.73 -34.96
C LEU A 364 22.43 -12.86 -34.12
N ASP A 365 21.62 -13.64 -33.41
CA ASP A 365 22.05 -14.67 -32.43
C ASP A 365 22.86 -14.14 -31.22
N GLY A 366 22.82 -12.83 -30.96
CA GLY A 366 23.55 -12.19 -29.87
C GLY A 366 25.07 -12.29 -30.02
N LYS A 367 25.56 -12.35 -31.26
CA LYS A 367 26.98 -12.48 -31.60
C LYS A 367 27.61 -11.19 -32.10
#